data_AF-A0A401G5L1-F1
#
_entry.id   AF-A0A401G5L1-F1
#
_cell.length_a   1.000
_cell.length_b   1.000
_cell.length_c   1.000
_cell.angle_alpha   90.00
_cell.angle_beta   90.00
_cell.angle_gamma   90.00
#
_symmetry.space_group_name_H-M   'P 1'
#
loop_
_entity.id
_entity.type
_entity.pdbx_description
1 polymer ?
#
loop_
_entity_poly.entity_id
_entity_poly.type
_entity_poly.pdbx_seq_one_letter_code
_entity_poly.pdbx_strand_id
1 'polypeptide(L)'
;MHELARQHMVEWIRKGSPHFAKGQKVWLDTKNLNIGYPTWKMALKCEGPFVIEECIGPVDYHLTLPRGWRIHSVFHATSTP
;
A
#
# COMPACT_ATOMS: atom_id res chain seq x y z
N MET A 1 -26.10 2.37 0.83
CA MET A 1 -24.85 2.78 1.52
C MET A 1 -23.57 2.28 0.82
N HIS A 2 -23.55 1.12 0.14
CA HIS A 2 -22.33 0.62 -0.53
C HIS A 2 -22.05 1.17 -1.95
N GLU A 3 -23.09 1.61 -2.68
CA GLU A 3 -22.96 1.97 -4.09
C GLU A 3 -22.26 3.33 -4.32
N LEU A 4 -22.61 4.33 -3.51
CA LEU A 4 -21.99 5.67 -3.58
C LEU A 4 -20.48 5.63 -3.27
N ALA A 5 -20.07 4.75 -2.36
CA ALA A 5 -18.65 4.54 -2.04
C ALA A 5 -17.86 3.96 -3.23
N ARG A 6 -18.48 3.05 -4.00
CA ARG A 6 -17.84 2.46 -5.21
C ARG A 6 -17.69 3.50 -6.31
N GLN A 7 -18.71 4.34 -6.53
CA GLN A 7 -18.67 5.39 -7.55
C GLN A 7 -17.58 6.42 -7.25
N HIS A 8 -17.48 6.86 -6.00
CA HIS A 8 -16.47 7.82 -5.55
C HIS A 8 -15.04 7.25 -5.66
N MET A 9 -14.85 5.95 -5.37
CA MET A 9 -13.59 5.24 -5.55
C MET A 9 -13.17 5.16 -7.03
N VAL A 10 -14.11 4.86 -7.93
CA VAL A 10 -13.84 4.79 -9.38
C VAL A 10 -13.43 6.15 -9.93
N GLU A 11 -14.10 7.23 -9.52
CA GLU A 11 -13.72 8.58 -9.92
C GLU A 11 -12.33 8.97 -9.40
N TRP A 12 -12.01 8.62 -8.16
CA TRP A 12 -10.69 8.85 -7.58
C TRP A 12 -9.57 8.10 -8.33
N ILE A 13 -9.80 6.82 -8.66
CA ILE A 13 -8.87 6.01 -9.46
C ILE A 13 -8.54 6.71 -10.79
N ARG A 14 -9.57 7.22 -11.47
CA ARG A 14 -9.45 7.87 -12.78
C ARG A 14 -8.74 9.22 -12.73
N LYS A 15 -8.73 9.90 -11.59
CA LYS A 15 -8.23 11.28 -11.45
C LYS A 15 -6.73 11.37 -11.11
N GLY A 16 -6.11 10.27 -10.65
CA GLY A 16 -4.68 10.27 -10.33
C GLY A 16 -4.20 9.10 -9.49
N SER A 17 -4.79 7.92 -9.60
CA SER A 17 -4.26 6.76 -8.86
C SER A 17 -2.83 6.42 -9.30
N PRO A 18 -1.96 6.03 -8.36
CA PRO A 18 -0.64 5.52 -8.70
C PRO A 18 -0.79 4.22 -9.48
N HIS A 19 -0.39 4.23 -10.75
CA HIS A 19 -0.29 3.02 -11.56
C HIS A 19 1.08 2.39 -11.29
N PHE A 20 1.09 1.36 -10.45
CA PHE A 20 2.30 0.60 -10.20
C PHE A 20 2.28 -0.71 -11.01
N ALA A 21 3.45 -1.13 -11.49
CA ALA A 21 3.59 -2.38 -12.22
C ALA A 21 4.14 -3.51 -11.34
N LYS A 22 3.80 -4.76 -11.68
CA LYS A 22 4.46 -5.94 -11.12
C LYS A 22 5.98 -5.85 -11.31
N GLY A 23 6.74 -6.14 -10.27
CA GLY A 23 8.21 -6.02 -10.24
C GLY A 23 8.72 -4.62 -9.89
N GLN A 24 7.84 -3.62 -9.82
CA GLN A 24 8.24 -2.28 -9.39
C GLN A 24 8.54 -2.24 -7.90
N LYS A 25 9.58 -1.47 -7.55
CA LYS A 25 9.98 -1.20 -6.17
C LYS A 25 9.23 0.03 -5.66
N VAL A 26 8.50 -0.15 -4.56
CA VAL A 26 7.71 0.91 -3.93
C VAL A 26 8.04 1.02 -2.45
N TRP A 27 7.96 2.22 -1.91
CA TRP A 27 8.12 2.47 -0.50
C TRP A 27 6.79 2.30 0.21
N LEU A 28 6.79 1.65 1.37
CA LEU A 28 5.58 1.44 2.15
C LEU A 28 5.56 2.41 3.33
N ASP A 29 4.50 3.22 3.43
CA ASP A 29 4.29 4.09 4.59
C ASP A 29 3.98 3.24 5.83
N THR A 30 4.72 3.47 6.91
CA THR A 30 4.65 2.66 8.12
C THR A 30 3.78 3.27 9.20
N LYS A 31 3.15 4.42 8.95
CA LYS A 31 2.32 5.13 9.93
C LYS A 31 1.08 4.35 10.35
N ASN A 32 0.73 3.30 9.62
CA ASN A 32 -0.40 2.44 9.98
C ASN A 32 -0.02 0.96 10.08
N LEU A 33 1.28 0.66 10.16
CA LEU A 33 1.76 -0.71 10.23
C LEU A 33 2.14 -1.05 11.67
N ASN A 34 1.45 -2.02 12.25
CA ASN A 34 1.84 -2.64 13.52
C ASN A 34 2.91 -3.71 13.26
N ILE A 35 4.05 -3.25 12.76
CA ILE A 35 5.29 -4.02 12.74
C ILE A 35 5.80 -3.87 14.16
N GLY A 36 6.09 -4.95 14.89
CA GLY A 36 6.39 -4.96 16.33
C GLY A 36 7.67 -4.23 16.76
N TYR A 37 7.98 -3.09 16.15
CA TYR A 37 9.03 -2.19 16.55
C TYR A 37 8.76 -1.67 17.96
N PRO A 38 9.75 -1.77 18.86
CA PRO A 38 9.61 -1.34 20.25
C PRO A 38 9.49 0.20 20.39
N THR A 39 9.87 0.99 19.38
CA THR A 39 9.85 2.46 19.44
C THR A 39 9.52 3.11 18.09
N TRP A 40 8.36 3.76 18.01
CA TRP A 40 7.89 4.56 16.85
C TRP A 40 8.89 5.64 16.39
N LYS A 41 9.73 6.12 17.31
CA LYS A 41 10.72 7.17 17.08
C LYS A 41 11.91 6.74 16.21
N MET A 42 12.06 5.45 15.93
CA MET A 42 13.10 4.91 15.03
C MET A 42 12.55 4.17 13.81
N ALA A 43 11.24 4.02 13.67
CA ALA A 43 10.66 3.52 12.43
C ALA A 43 10.96 4.56 11.34
N LEU A 44 11.71 4.20 10.30
CA LEU A 44 11.79 5.02 9.10
C LEU A 44 10.35 5.32 8.67
N LYS A 45 10.06 6.60 8.39
CA LYS A 45 8.72 7.06 7.97
C LYS A 45 8.16 6.23 6.79
N CYS A 46 9.05 5.64 6.00
CA CYS A 46 8.75 4.63 5.00
C CYS A 46 9.69 3.44 5.19
N GLU A 47 9.14 2.23 5.24
CA GLU A 47 9.94 1.00 5.16
C GLU A 47 10.31 0.73 3.71
N GLY A 48 11.41 0.00 3.53
CA GLY A 48 12.22 -0.07 2.31
C GLY A 48 11.49 -0.34 0.99
N PRO A 49 12.23 -0.38 -0.14
CA PRO A 49 11.63 -0.69 -1.43
C PRO A 49 11.13 -2.14 -1.44
N PHE A 50 9.82 -2.32 -1.31
CA PHE A 50 9.13 -3.58 -1.50
C PHE A 50 8.80 -3.78 -2.97
N VAL A 51 8.88 -5.02 -3.42
CA VAL A 51 8.53 -5.38 -4.80
C VAL A 51 7.05 -5.69 -4.86
N ILE A 52 6.37 -5.15 -5.86
CA ILE A 52 4.99 -5.54 -6.17
C ILE A 52 5.01 -6.92 -6.84
N GLU A 53 4.45 -7.89 -6.16
CA GLU A 53 4.32 -9.26 -6.64
C GLU A 53 3.15 -9.41 -7.61
N GLU A 54 2.04 -8.72 -7.35
CA GLU A 54 0.82 -8.80 -8.14
C GLU A 54 -0.06 -7.55 -7.97
N CYS A 55 -0.79 -7.17 -9.02
CA CYS A 55 -1.83 -6.14 -8.96
C CYS A 55 -3.18 -6.86 -8.83
N ILE A 56 -3.81 -6.78 -7.66
CA ILE A 56 -5.07 -7.47 -7.35
C ILE A 56 -6.26 -6.63 -7.82
N GLY A 57 -6.13 -5.31 -7.70
CA GLY A 57 -7.16 -4.35 -8.07
C GLY A 57 -6.56 -3.11 -8.73
N PRO A 58 -7.41 -2.14 -9.09
CA PRO A 58 -6.96 -0.89 -9.69
C PRO A 58 -6.04 -0.07 -8.76
N VAL A 59 -6.14 -0.30 -7.45
CA VAL A 59 -5.37 0.39 -6.40
C VAL A 59 -4.87 -0.55 -5.32
N ASP A 60 -5.13 -1.85 -5.44
CA ASP A 60 -4.77 -2.86 -4.45
C ASP A 60 -3.65 -3.75 -4.99
N TYR A 61 -2.52 -3.74 -4.30
CA TYR A 61 -1.28 -4.36 -4.74
C TYR A 61 -0.76 -5.35 -3.70
N HIS A 62 -0.32 -6.51 -4.16
CA HIS A 62 0.38 -7.49 -3.36
C HIS A 62 1.87 -7.14 -3.32
N LEU A 63 2.42 -6.93 -2.13
CA LEU A 63 3.84 -6.67 -1.91
C LEU A 63 4.55 -7.89 -1.34
N THR A 64 5.76 -8.14 -1.81
CA THR A 64 6.64 -9.13 -1.21
C THR A 64 7.21 -8.60 0.11
N LEU A 65 6.57 -8.96 1.22
CA LEU A 65 7.00 -8.59 2.56
C LEU A 65 8.04 -9.58 3.14
N PRO A 66 8.87 -9.14 4.11
CA PRO A 66 9.77 -10.04 4.82
C PRO A 66 8.97 -11.05 5.65
N ARG A 67 9.41 -12.31 5.67
CA ARG A 67 8.70 -13.43 6.35
C ARG A 67 8.46 -13.21 7.85
N GLY A 68 9.18 -12.28 8.49
CA GLY A 68 9.01 -11.95 9.90
C GLY A 68 7.82 -11.02 10.19
N TRP A 69 7.19 -10.45 9.17
CA TRP A 69 6.08 -9.52 9.34
C TRP A 69 4.75 -10.27 9.38
N ARG A 70 4.02 -10.14 10.49
CA ARG A 70 2.69 -10.75 10.68
C ARG A 70 1.55 -9.86 10.18
N ILE A 71 1.79 -9.08 9.12
CA ILE A 71 0.80 -8.17 8.54
C ILE A 71 0.37 -8.67 7.16
N HIS A 72 -0.80 -8.23 6.70
CA HIS A 72 -1.27 -8.53 5.35
C HIS A 72 -0.35 -7.89 4.31
N SER A 73 -0.04 -8.64 3.26
CA SER A 73 0.80 -8.25 2.13
C SER A 73 0.07 -7.45 1.05
N VAL A 74 -1.23 -7.22 1.22
CA VAL A 74 -2.06 -6.42 0.29
C VAL A 74 -2.15 -4.99 0.79
N PHE A 75 -1.78 -4.04 -0.06
CA PHE A 75 -1.73 -2.63 0.26
C PHE A 75 -2.46 -1.78 -0.77
N HIS A 76 -3.11 -0.73 -0.28
CA HIS A 76 -3.81 0.24 -1.09
C HIS A 76 -2.87 1.38 -1.47
N ALA A 77 -2.73 1.64 -2.77
CA ALA A 77 -1.97 2.78 -3.25
C ALA A 77 -2.75 4.07 -3.01
N THR A 78 -2.30 4.87 -2.05
CA THR A 78 -2.81 6.23 -1.84
C THR A 78 -1.95 7.21 -2.64
N SER A 79 -2.58 8.01 -3.51
CA SER A 79 -1.92 9.20 -4.06
C SER A 79 -1.89 10.24 -2.96
N THR A 80 -0.87 10.21 -2.10
CA THR A 80 -0.62 11.31 -1.16
C THR A 80 -0.45 12.60 -1.98
N PRO A 81 -1.27 13.66 -1.75
CA PRO A 81 -1.11 14.94 -2.42
C PRO A 81 0.18 15.66 -2.02
#